data_AF-A0A377KHR3-F1
#
_entry.id   AF-A0A377KHR3-F1
#
_cell.length_a   1.000
_cell.length_b   1.000
_cell.length_c   1.000
_cell.angle_alpha   90.00
_cell.angle_beta   90.00
_cell.angle_gamma   90.00
#
_symmetry.space_group_name_H-M   'P 1'
#
loop_
_entity.id
_entity.type
_entity.pdbx_description
1 polymer ?
#
loop_
_entity_poly.entity_id
_entity_poly.type
_entity_poly.pdbx_seq_one_letter_code
_entity_poly.pdbx_strand_id
1 'polypeptide(L)'
;MTNHKKKKIQAEFDELRPYMNSYDQKFQTFVVNSESFKVESGNETKVTFELYTDNELTVQLKKESRITEPLIDKSHNAEVTMLYDQDQKDWVIQTLDFETYVQDPSKWTKQQKIKLEQVNEETWDSENPTEMI
;
A
#
# COMPACT_ATOMS: atom_id res chain seq x y z
N MET A 1 -8.10 10.85 -2.95
CA MET A 1 -8.51 9.54 -3.53
C MET A 1 -9.85 9.74 -4.22
N THR A 2 -9.97 9.50 -5.52
CA THR A 2 -11.24 9.71 -6.24
C THR A 2 -12.26 8.64 -5.86
N ASN A 3 -13.55 9.01 -5.80
CA ASN A 3 -14.67 8.10 -5.45
C ASN A 3 -14.69 6.79 -6.28
N HIS A 4 -14.12 6.81 -7.48
CA HIS A 4 -14.05 5.63 -8.34
C HIS A 4 -13.02 4.59 -7.84
N LYS A 5 -11.86 5.03 -7.35
CA LYS A 5 -10.83 4.13 -6.80
C LYS A 5 -11.30 3.46 -5.51
N LYS A 6 -11.97 4.21 -4.62
CA LYS A 6 -12.60 3.66 -3.41
C LYS A 6 -13.62 2.55 -3.73
N LYS A 7 -14.51 2.79 -4.70
CA LYS A 7 -15.51 1.79 -5.13
C LYS A 7 -14.88 0.52 -5.70
N LYS A 8 -13.78 0.64 -6.45
CA LYS A 8 -13.09 -0.52 -7.00
C LYS A 8 -12.47 -1.38 -5.91
N ILE A 9 -11.74 -0.76 -4.97
CA ILE A 9 -11.15 -1.47 -3.83
C ILE A 9 -12.24 -2.15 -2.99
N GLN A 10 -13.36 -1.46 -2.75
CA GLN A 10 -14.49 -2.05 -2.05
C GLN A 10 -15.04 -3.28 -2.77
N ALA A 11 -15.21 -3.21 -4.10
CA ALA A 11 -15.70 -4.35 -4.88
C ALA A 11 -14.74 -5.54 -4.83
N GLU A 12 -13.43 -5.31 -4.97
CA GLU A 12 -12.41 -6.36 -4.85
C GLU A 12 -12.42 -6.99 -3.45
N PHE A 13 -12.57 -6.18 -2.39
CA PHE A 13 -12.73 -6.68 -1.04
C PHE A 13 -14.01 -7.51 -0.85
N ASP A 14 -15.13 -7.05 -1.41
CA ASP A 14 -16.43 -7.75 -1.36
C ASP A 14 -16.38 -9.12 -2.03
N GLU A 15 -15.60 -9.27 -3.09
CA GLU A 15 -15.35 -10.56 -3.76
C GLU A 15 -14.55 -11.52 -2.88
N LEU A 16 -13.59 -11.01 -2.09
CA LEU A 16 -12.74 -11.82 -1.21
C LEU A 16 -13.43 -12.17 0.12
N ARG A 17 -14.31 -11.28 0.61
CA ARG A 17 -14.98 -11.37 1.92
C ARG A 17 -15.59 -12.75 2.23
N PRO A 18 -16.25 -13.47 1.30
CA PRO A 18 -16.84 -14.77 1.58
C PRO A 18 -15.81 -15.84 1.99
N TYR A 19 -14.53 -15.65 1.65
CA TYR A 19 -13.44 -16.60 1.88
C TYR A 19 -12.59 -16.27 3.12
N MET A 20 -12.83 -15.12 3.75
CA MET A 20 -12.07 -14.64 4.90
C MET A 20 -12.88 -14.75 6.19
N ASN A 21 -12.20 -15.07 7.29
CA ASN A 21 -12.68 -14.94 8.66
C ASN A 21 -12.35 -13.56 9.22
N SER A 22 -11.14 -13.07 8.96
CA SER A 22 -10.70 -11.74 9.36
C SER A 22 -9.72 -11.13 8.37
N TYR A 23 -9.65 -9.81 8.40
CA TYR A 23 -8.70 -8.97 7.67
C TYR A 23 -8.19 -7.91 8.65
N ASP A 24 -6.89 -7.78 8.76
CA ASP A 24 -6.24 -6.77 9.60
C ASP A 24 -5.14 -6.09 8.77
N GLN A 25 -5.20 -4.78 8.68
CA GLN A 25 -4.16 -3.98 8.04
C GLN A 25 -3.71 -2.88 8.99
N LYS A 26 -2.40 -2.66 9.10
CA LYS A 26 -1.84 -1.54 9.85
C LYS A 26 -0.66 -0.92 9.13
N PHE A 27 -0.53 0.39 9.22
CA PHE A 27 0.68 1.13 8.85
C PHE A 27 0.78 2.44 9.64
N GLN A 28 1.98 2.98 9.76
CA GLN A 28 2.20 4.27 10.44
C GLN A 28 3.31 5.10 9.79
N THR A 29 4.29 4.44 9.18
CA THR A 29 5.54 5.06 8.77
C THR A 29 5.76 4.88 7.28
N PHE A 30 6.18 5.97 6.65
CA PHE A 30 6.78 5.94 5.33
C PHE A 30 8.18 6.54 5.39
N VAL A 31 9.11 5.94 4.66
CA VAL A 31 10.45 6.49 4.47
C VAL A 31 10.69 6.61 2.98
N VAL A 32 11.03 7.80 2.52
CA VAL A 32 11.34 8.07 1.11
C VAL A 32 12.86 8.12 0.96
N ASN A 33 13.40 7.34 0.03
CA ASN A 33 14.81 7.41 -0.31
C ASN A 33 15.07 8.62 -1.21
N SER A 34 15.60 9.72 -0.66
CA SER A 34 15.77 10.97 -1.39
C SER A 34 16.88 10.92 -2.45
N GLU A 35 17.80 9.96 -2.39
CA GLU A 35 18.82 9.76 -3.43
C GLU A 35 18.32 8.92 -4.61
N SER A 36 17.17 8.25 -4.47
CA SER A 36 16.58 7.42 -5.53
C SER A 36 15.74 8.22 -6.54
N PHE A 37 15.46 9.50 -6.28
CA PHE A 37 14.61 10.33 -7.13
C PHE A 37 15.16 10.43 -8.56
N LYS A 38 14.35 9.96 -9.51
CA LYS A 38 14.56 10.13 -10.95
C LYS A 38 13.41 10.94 -11.50
N VAL A 39 13.74 11.98 -12.26
CA VAL A 39 12.74 12.80 -12.97
C VAL A 39 12.96 12.60 -14.45
N GLU A 40 11.93 12.12 -15.13
CA GLU A 40 11.93 11.96 -16.58
C GLU A 40 10.96 12.97 -17.18
N SER A 41 11.47 13.79 -18.10
CA SER A 41 10.69 14.82 -18.77
C SER A 41 10.63 14.52 -20.26
N GLY A 42 9.44 14.17 -20.75
CA GLY A 42 9.14 13.94 -22.16
C GLY A 42 7.74 14.43 -22.49
N ASN A 43 6.91 13.58 -23.10
CA ASN A 43 5.48 13.89 -23.30
C ASN A 43 4.70 13.96 -21.97
N GLU A 44 5.19 13.28 -20.93
CA GLU A 44 4.65 13.29 -19.57
C GLU A 44 5.82 13.52 -18.60
N THR A 45 5.55 14.19 -17.47
CA THR A 45 6.52 14.30 -16.37
C THR A 45 6.34 13.13 -15.43
N LYS A 46 7.39 12.31 -15.30
CA LYS A 46 7.41 11.14 -14.43
C LYS A 46 8.41 11.33 -13.31
N VAL A 47 8.05 10.89 -12.11
CA VAL A 47 8.94 10.86 -10.95
C VAL A 47 8.96 9.45 -10.40
N THR A 48 10.15 8.87 -10.32
CA THR A 48 10.36 7.54 -9.75
C THR A 48 11.23 7.63 -8.52
N PHE A 49 10.88 6.92 -7.44
CA PHE A 49 11.64 6.89 -6.19
C PHE A 49 11.36 5.61 -5.39
N GLU A 50 12.26 5.23 -4.51
CA GLU A 50 12.08 4.13 -3.56
C GLU A 50 11.37 4.64 -2.29
N LEU A 51 10.40 3.85 -1.83
CA LEU A 51 9.57 4.07 -0.66
C LEU A 51 9.62 2.83 0.23
N TYR A 52 9.81 3.03 1.53
CA TYR A 52 9.56 2.02 2.55
C TYR A 52 8.25 2.36 3.27
N THR A 53 7.45 1.36 3.56
CA THR A 53 6.26 1.40 4.42
C THR A 53 6.33 0.27 5.44
N ASP A 54 5.87 0.51 6.67
CA ASP A 54 5.71 -0.51 7.69
C ASP A 54 4.35 -1.22 7.62
N ASN A 55 3.78 -1.32 6.41
CA ASN A 55 2.50 -1.97 6.18
C ASN A 55 2.57 -3.47 6.53
N GLU A 56 1.67 -3.90 7.40
CA GLU A 56 1.43 -5.30 7.69
C GLU A 56 -0.03 -5.61 7.39
N LEU A 57 -0.24 -6.61 6.54
CA LEU A 57 -1.54 -7.15 6.20
C LEU A 57 -1.62 -8.59 6.69
N THR A 58 -2.67 -8.91 7.43
CA THR A 58 -2.99 -10.26 7.88
C THR A 58 -4.38 -10.64 7.40
N VAL A 59 -4.50 -11.79 6.75
CA VAL A 59 -5.77 -12.36 6.30
C VAL A 59 -5.92 -13.75 6.87
N GLN A 60 -6.95 -13.97 7.69
CA GLN A 60 -7.33 -15.29 8.13
C GLN A 60 -8.39 -15.84 7.19
N LEU A 61 -8.10 -16.95 6.51
CA LEU A 61 -9.08 -17.61 5.65
C LEU A 61 -10.04 -18.50 6.47
N LYS A 62 -11.24 -18.74 5.91
CA LYS A 62 -12.19 -19.70 6.51
C LYS A 62 -11.65 -21.13 6.43
N LYS A 63 -12.08 -21.99 7.37
CA LYS A 63 -11.58 -23.37 7.48
C LYS A 63 -11.80 -24.21 6.22
N GLU A 64 -12.84 -23.90 5.43
CA GLU A 64 -13.15 -24.59 4.17
C GLU A 64 -12.05 -24.39 3.10
N SER A 65 -11.20 -23.37 3.24
CA SER A 65 -10.05 -23.11 2.36
C SER A 65 -8.92 -24.13 2.49
N ARG A 66 -8.93 -24.98 3.53
CA ARG A 66 -7.82 -25.87 3.94
C ARG A 66 -6.52 -25.16 4.32
N ILE A 67 -6.50 -23.84 4.29
CA ILE A 67 -5.40 -22.99 4.76
C ILE A 67 -5.77 -22.54 6.17
N THR A 68 -5.06 -23.06 7.16
CA THR A 68 -5.32 -22.76 8.57
C THR A 68 -4.44 -21.62 9.09
N GLU A 69 -3.31 -21.39 8.45
CA GLU A 69 -2.37 -20.34 8.81
C GLU A 69 -2.81 -19.00 8.21
N PRO A 70 -2.63 -17.88 8.92
CA PRO A 70 -2.91 -16.57 8.37
C PRO A 70 -1.96 -16.28 7.20
N LEU A 71 -2.52 -15.70 6.14
CA LEU A 71 -1.73 -15.10 5.07
C LEU A 71 -1.21 -13.76 5.58
N ILE A 72 0.11 -13.57 5.57
CA ILE A 72 0.75 -12.36 6.07
C ILE A 72 1.54 -11.75 4.93
N ASP A 73 1.23 -10.50 4.60
CA ASP A 73 2.03 -9.68 3.70
C ASP A 73 2.79 -8.60 4.49
N LYS A 74 4.09 -8.56 4.25
CA LYS A 74 5.09 -7.65 4.83
C LYS A 74 5.95 -7.02 3.75
N SER A 75 5.33 -6.77 2.59
CA SER A 75 5.95 -6.05 1.48
C SER A 75 6.14 -4.59 1.87
N HIS A 76 7.35 -4.28 2.33
CA HIS A 76 7.64 -2.97 2.90
C HIS A 76 8.23 -1.99 1.89
N ASN A 77 9.01 -2.46 0.91
CA ASN A 77 9.73 -1.57 0.01
C ASN A 77 9.10 -1.61 -1.37
N ALA A 78 8.89 -0.43 -1.95
CA ALA A 78 8.36 -0.27 -3.29
C ALA A 78 9.18 0.75 -4.08
N GLU A 79 9.36 0.50 -5.38
CA GLU A 79 9.60 1.58 -6.33
C GLU A 79 8.24 2.20 -6.69
N VAL A 80 8.13 3.51 -6.47
CA VAL A 80 6.95 4.30 -6.77
C VAL A 80 7.21 5.07 -8.05
N THR A 81 6.32 4.95 -9.04
CA THR A 81 6.31 5.87 -10.18
C THR A 81 5.06 6.74 -10.11
N MET A 82 5.27 8.06 -10.13
CA MET A 82 4.23 9.08 -10.18
C MET A 82 4.24 9.77 -11.54
N LEU A 83 3.06 10.09 -12.04
CA LEU A 83 2.86 10.96 -13.19
C LEU A 83 2.24 12.27 -12.73
N TYR A 84 2.63 13.37 -13.37
CA TYR A 84 1.92 14.62 -13.21
C TYR A 84 0.71 14.67 -14.13
N ASP A 85 -0.48 14.65 -13.56
CA ASP A 85 -1.74 14.86 -14.26
C ASP A 85 -1.89 16.37 -14.56
N GLN A 86 -1.77 16.73 -15.85
CA GLN A 86 -1.84 18.13 -16.29
C GLN A 86 -3.24 18.75 -16.12
N ASP A 87 -4.30 17.94 -16.22
CA ASP A 87 -5.68 18.42 -16.13
C ASP A 87 -6.05 18.72 -14.68
N GLN A 88 -5.66 17.82 -13.77
CA GLN A 88 -5.92 17.95 -12.33
C GLN A 88 -4.85 18.78 -11.61
N LYS A 89 -3.73 19.07 -12.29
CA LYS A 89 -2.55 19.75 -11.74
C LYS A 89 -1.99 19.05 -10.49
N ASP A 90 -2.04 17.72 -10.46
CA ASP A 90 -1.71 16.92 -9.29
C ASP A 90 -0.84 15.71 -9.66
N TRP A 91 -0.06 15.22 -8.69
CA TRP A 91 0.75 14.02 -8.87
C TRP A 91 -0.08 12.77 -8.55
N VAL A 92 -0.17 11.86 -9.51
CA VAL A 92 -0.88 10.59 -9.37
C VAL A 92 0.09 9.42 -9.38
N ILE A 93 -0.10 8.50 -8.43
CA ILE A 93 0.63 7.23 -8.40
C ILE A 93 0.18 6.41 -9.61
N GLN A 94 1.15 6.06 -10.47
CA GLN A 94 0.96 5.17 -11.60
C GLN A 94 1.22 3.72 -11.22
N THR A 95 2.35 3.46 -10.55
CA THR A 95 2.75 2.11 -10.13
C THR A 95 3.36 2.13 -8.72
N LEU A 96 3.17 1.00 -8.03
CA LEU A 96 3.89 0.59 -6.81
C LEU A 96 4.44 -0.80 -7.08
N ASP A 97 5.75 -0.94 -7.18
CA ASP A 97 6.41 -2.22 -7.47
C ASP A 97 7.21 -2.68 -6.24
N PHE A 98 6.76 -3.77 -5.63
CA PHE A 98 7.34 -4.35 -4.41
C PHE A 98 8.37 -5.46 -4.67
N GLU A 99 8.61 -5.86 -5.92
CA GLU A 99 9.28 -7.12 -6.23
C GLU A 99 10.82 -7.09 -6.13
N THR A 100 11.49 -5.92 -6.14
CA THR A 100 12.92 -5.90 -6.52
C THR A 100 13.88 -4.91 -5.83
N TYR A 101 13.66 -4.45 -4.59
CA TYR A 101 14.56 -3.43 -4.01
C TYR A 101 15.12 -3.78 -2.61
N VAL A 102 16.28 -3.17 -2.30
CA VAL A 102 17.00 -3.36 -1.03
C VAL A 102 16.05 -3.09 0.13
N GLN A 103 15.69 -4.14 0.87
CA GLN A 103 14.57 -4.05 1.81
C GLN A 103 14.87 -3.31 3.12
N ASP A 104 16.06 -2.73 3.24
CA ASP A 104 16.56 -2.16 4.49
C ASP A 104 16.79 -0.64 4.34
N PRO A 105 15.81 0.20 4.72
CA PRO A 105 15.92 1.66 4.63
C PRO A 105 17.03 2.22 5.53
N SER A 106 17.56 1.45 6.49
CA SER A 106 18.70 1.89 7.32
C SER A 106 19.98 2.11 6.51
N LYS A 107 20.04 1.57 5.29
CA LYS A 107 21.16 1.74 4.35
C LYS A 107 21.03 2.98 3.46
N TRP A 108 19.89 3.68 3.49
CA TRP A 108 19.70 4.89 2.70
C TRP A 108 20.41 6.07 3.34
N THR A 109 21.27 6.72 2.56
CA THR A 109 22.15 7.78 3.09
C THR A 109 21.38 9.09 3.24
N LYS A 110 20.38 9.32 2.38
CA LYS A 110 19.48 10.48 2.43
C LYS A 110 18.04 10.01 2.40
N GLN A 111 17.34 10.22 3.51
CA GLN A 111 15.96 9.79 3.65
C GLN A 111 15.08 10.87 4.28
N GLN A 112 13.81 10.86 3.88
CA GLN A 112 12.76 11.63 4.54
C GLN A 112 11.78 10.65 5.18
N LYS A 113 11.64 10.75 6.51
CA LYS A 113 10.72 9.91 7.28
C LYS A 113 9.45 10.70 7.58
N ILE A 114 8.31 10.11 7.26
CA ILE A 114 6.98 10.60 7.60
C ILE A 114 6.36 9.57 8.53
N LYS A 115 5.92 10.02 9.70
CA LYS A 115 5.21 9.19 10.67
C LYS A 115 3.85 9.82 10.91
N LEU A 116 2.78 9.05 10.74
CA LEU A 116 1.44 9.49 11.09
C LEU A 116 1.30 9.65 12.61
N GLU A 117 0.49 10.62 13.03
CA GLU A 117 0.22 10.88 14.45
C GLU A 117 -0.39 9.67 15.16
N GLN A 118 -1.20 8.91 14.43
CA GLN A 118 -1.82 7.67 14.87
C GLN A 118 -1.49 6.55 13.89
N VAL A 119 -1.48 5.31 14.38
CA VAL A 119 -1.42 4.14 13.49
C VAL A 119 -2.69 4.15 12.65
N ASN A 120 -2.54 4.04 11.35
CA ASN A 120 -3.69 3.79 10.50
C ASN A 120 -3.93 2.29 10.49
N GLU A 121 -5.05 1.88 11.04
CA GLU A 121 -5.43 0.48 11.21
C GLU A 121 -6.85 0.26 10.72
N GLU A 122 -7.07 -0.86 10.06
CA GLU A 122 -8.38 -1.31 9.62
C GLU A 122 -8.51 -2.79 9.96
N THR A 123 -9.60 -3.14 10.66
CA THR A 123 -9.92 -4.51 11.04
C THR A 123 -11.33 -4.84 10.58
N TRP A 124 -11.47 -5.97 9.90
CA TRP A 124 -12.74 -6.58 9.56
C TRP A 124 -12.79 -8.01 10.09
N ASP A 125 -13.92 -8.36 10.72
CA ASP A 125 -14.16 -9.68 11.29
C ASP A 125 -15.53 -10.21 10.83
N SER A 126 -15.58 -11.47 10.43
CA SER A 126 -16.79 -12.09 9.89
C SER A 126 -17.88 -12.35 10.95
N GLU A 127 -17.52 -12.45 12.23
CA GLU A 127 -18.46 -12.60 13.34
C GLU A 127 -19.03 -11.25 13.78
N ASN A 128 -18.27 -10.16 13.57
CA ASN A 128 -18.67 -8.78 13.86
C ASN A 128 -18.44 -7.86 12.64
N PRO A 129 -19.19 -8.03 11.54
CA PRO A 129 -18.91 -7.34 10.30
C PRO A 129 -19.15 -5.83 10.43
N THR A 130 -18.07 -5.07 10.35
CA THR A 130 -18.05 -3.62 10.14
C THR A 130 -17.99 -3.29 8.64
N GLU A 131 -18.48 -2.12 8.25
CA GLU A 131 -18.20 -1.59 6.92
C GLU A 131 -16.76 -1.03 6.90
N MET A 132 -15.98 -1.39 5.88
CA MET A 132 -14.65 -0.80 5.67
C MET A 132 -14.83 0.59 5.00
N ILE A 133 -14.02 1.60 5.40
CA ILE A 133 -14.20 3.03 5.02
C ILE A 133 -13.24 3.52 3.92
#